data_AF-A0A8H9W9C6-F1
#
_entry.id   AF-A0A8H9W9C6-F1
#
_cell.length_a   1.000
_cell.length_b   1.000
_cell.length_c   1.000
_cell.angle_alpha   90.00
_cell.angle_beta   90.00
_cell.angle_gamma   90.00
#
_symmetry.space_group_name_H-M   'P 1'
#
loop_
_entity.id
_entity.type
_entity.pdbx_description
1 polymer ?
#
loop_
_entity_poly.entity_id
_entity_poly.type
_entity_poly.pdbx_seq_one_letter_code
_entity_poly.pdbx_strand_id
1 'polypeptide(L)'
;MRRVLIFLMVVLAVFGFSKYTFYLVSHGGPADPFWAVVMKGLKDAGEKYGVETVYLGPEKYSLKEFIDLVNSAIARKPDGLIVTITNPVALDEPLRKAIKMGIPVVAINVPDTRPPEEAIPYLVYVGMDEYLAGVYAARRMLQEFTPKRAVIAIHEPGHAGLEARAKGIMDVLSEKNIPVEKLDITTDPTKALSIMKSYLMKHPDTDAIFTLGPLGAHPAIQLVEEEGLKGKVKIGAIDLTTKIIEAIKDGTVLFTIDQQQYLQGYLPVVFLYLYKEYGLIPHEKVLTGPSIVDKSNVDVVEKTVREGYR
;
A
#
# COMPACT_ATOMS: atom_id res chain seq x y z
N MET A 1 -1.84 70.54 -20.50
CA MET A 1 -2.26 69.17 -20.88
C MET A 1 -1.20 68.16 -20.43
N ARG A 2 -1.40 67.48 -19.30
CA ARG A 2 -0.51 66.39 -18.84
C ARG A 2 -0.93 65.09 -19.54
N ARG A 3 -0.05 64.52 -20.37
CA ARG A 3 -0.25 63.18 -20.94
C ARG A 3 0.23 62.16 -19.92
N VAL A 4 -0.71 61.39 -19.36
CA VAL A 4 -0.41 60.21 -18.54
C VAL A 4 -0.15 59.05 -19.49
N LEU A 5 1.06 58.53 -19.48
CA LEU A 5 1.45 57.33 -20.23
C LEU A 5 1.06 56.12 -19.36
N ILE A 6 -0.01 55.41 -19.71
CA ILE A 6 -0.39 54.16 -19.06
C ILE A 6 0.47 53.05 -19.67
N PHE A 7 1.41 52.53 -18.88
CA PHE A 7 2.16 51.32 -19.24
C PHE A 7 1.23 50.12 -19.00
N LEU A 8 0.77 49.50 -20.09
CA LEU A 8 0.00 48.27 -20.03
C LEU A 8 0.98 47.11 -19.75
N MET A 9 1.09 46.70 -18.49
CA MET A 9 1.86 45.53 -18.10
C MET A 9 1.05 44.28 -18.47
N VAL A 10 1.36 43.69 -19.63
CA VAL A 10 0.79 42.39 -20.04
C VAL A 10 1.45 41.32 -19.17
N VAL A 11 0.73 40.85 -18.15
CA VAL A 11 1.09 39.62 -17.44
C VAL A 11 0.72 38.45 -18.34
N LEU A 12 1.71 37.92 -19.07
CA LEU A 12 1.57 36.60 -19.69
C LEU A 12 1.50 35.57 -18.56
N ALA A 13 0.30 35.06 -18.28
CA ALA A 13 0.15 33.83 -17.53
C ALA A 13 0.72 32.70 -18.41
N VAL A 14 1.96 32.28 -18.12
CA VAL A 14 2.50 31.04 -18.68
C VAL A 14 1.76 29.90 -18.00
N PHE A 15 0.68 29.44 -18.62
CA PHE A 15 0.15 28.11 -18.33
C PHE A 15 1.24 27.13 -18.77
N GLY A 16 2.01 26.62 -17.81
CA GLY A 16 3.00 25.58 -18.08
C GLY A 16 2.27 24.34 -18.59
N PHE A 17 2.42 24.04 -19.88
CA PHE A 17 1.98 22.75 -20.40
C PHE A 17 2.88 21.68 -19.78
N SER A 18 2.26 20.72 -19.08
CA SER A 18 2.99 19.54 -18.61
C SER A 18 3.56 18.77 -19.81
N LYS A 19 4.82 18.34 -19.73
CA LYS A 19 5.48 17.61 -20.81
C LYS A 19 4.95 16.18 -20.96
N TYR A 20 4.55 15.56 -19.84
CA TYR A 20 4.01 14.20 -19.79
C TYR A 20 2.79 14.14 -18.89
N THR A 21 1.90 13.18 -19.15
CA THR A 21 0.82 12.83 -18.21
C THR A 21 0.94 11.37 -17.78
N PHE A 22 1.13 11.14 -16.48
CA PHE A 22 1.21 9.80 -15.89
C PHE A 22 -0.04 9.49 -15.07
N TYR A 23 -0.60 8.29 -15.27
CA TYR A 23 -1.71 7.80 -14.49
C TYR A 23 -1.22 6.78 -13.47
N LEU A 24 -1.63 6.91 -12.21
CA LEU A 24 -1.54 5.86 -11.20
C LEU A 24 -2.94 5.31 -10.96
N VAL A 25 -3.13 4.02 -11.25
CA VAL A 25 -4.38 3.31 -10.99
C VAL A 25 -4.14 2.23 -9.95
N SER A 26 -4.72 2.37 -8.78
CA SER A 26 -4.60 1.41 -7.68
C SER A 26 -5.94 0.77 -7.32
N HIS A 27 -5.86 -0.31 -6.56
CA HIS A 27 -7.03 -1.05 -6.07
C HIS A 27 -7.75 -0.39 -4.88
N GLY A 28 -7.22 0.72 -4.36
CA GLY A 28 -7.83 1.45 -3.24
C GLY A 28 -7.72 2.97 -3.39
N GLY A 29 -8.57 3.68 -2.67
CA GLY A 29 -8.66 5.14 -2.70
C GLY A 29 -8.38 5.79 -1.35
N PRO A 30 -8.64 7.10 -1.22
CA PRO A 30 -8.38 7.88 0.01
C PRO A 30 -9.10 7.38 1.27
N ALA A 31 -10.11 6.51 1.13
CA ALA A 31 -10.80 5.89 2.26
C ALA A 31 -9.90 4.93 3.05
N ASP A 32 -8.84 4.40 2.41
CA ASP A 32 -7.77 3.68 3.09
C ASP A 32 -6.57 4.64 3.32
N PRO A 33 -6.18 4.87 4.59
CA PRO A 33 -5.06 5.73 4.94
C PRO A 33 -3.74 5.42 4.22
N PHE A 34 -3.53 4.18 3.79
CA PHE A 34 -2.35 3.79 3.01
C PHE A 34 -2.20 4.65 1.74
N TRP A 35 -3.29 4.81 0.98
CA TRP A 35 -3.25 5.44 -0.33
C TRP A 35 -3.05 6.96 -0.28
N ALA A 36 -3.47 7.62 0.81
CA ALA A 36 -3.24 9.05 0.98
C ALA A 36 -1.72 9.39 0.94
N VAL A 37 -0.88 8.53 1.52
CA VAL A 37 0.58 8.69 1.53
C VAL A 37 1.17 8.43 0.13
N VAL A 38 0.67 7.42 -0.58
CA VAL A 38 1.05 7.16 -1.99
C VAL A 38 0.69 8.34 -2.89
N MET A 39 -0.54 8.87 -2.75
CA MET A 39 -1.01 10.04 -3.50
C MET A 39 -0.14 11.26 -3.26
N LYS A 40 0.32 11.47 -2.01
CA LYS A 40 1.28 12.53 -1.70
C LYS A 40 2.59 12.33 -2.45
N GLY A 41 3.17 11.12 -2.43
CA GLY A 41 4.39 10.81 -3.17
C GLY A 41 4.25 11.02 -4.67
N LEU A 42 3.13 10.58 -5.25
CA LEU A 42 2.79 10.79 -6.65
C LEU A 42 2.76 12.29 -6.98
N LYS A 43 2.03 13.08 -6.19
CA LYS A 43 1.86 14.52 -6.39
C LYS A 43 3.20 15.26 -6.28
N ASP A 44 3.97 15.00 -5.21
CA ASP A 44 5.23 15.69 -4.96
C ASP A 44 6.25 15.40 -6.08
N ALA A 45 6.28 14.18 -6.61
CA ALA A 45 7.10 13.86 -7.78
C ALA A 45 6.58 14.55 -9.05
N GLY A 46 5.26 14.57 -9.29
CA GLY A 46 4.66 15.30 -10.40
C GLY A 46 5.06 16.77 -10.41
N GLU A 47 4.92 17.45 -9.27
CA GLU A 47 5.33 18.85 -9.09
C GLU A 47 6.84 19.05 -9.30
N LYS A 48 7.67 18.14 -8.75
CA LYS A 48 9.12 18.23 -8.85
C LYS A 48 9.64 18.13 -10.29
N TYR A 49 9.01 17.29 -11.11
CA TYR A 49 9.45 17.01 -12.47
C TYR A 49 8.60 17.71 -13.55
N GLY A 50 7.61 18.52 -13.15
CA GLY A 50 6.72 19.21 -14.09
C GLY A 50 5.88 18.23 -14.91
N VAL A 51 5.44 17.14 -14.28
CA VAL A 51 4.61 16.08 -14.86
C VAL A 51 3.21 16.15 -14.27
N GLU A 52 2.20 16.05 -15.12
CA GLU A 52 0.82 15.91 -14.71
C GLU A 52 0.60 14.49 -14.22
N THR A 53 0.18 14.34 -12.97
CA THR A 53 -0.12 13.04 -12.39
C THR A 53 -1.60 12.92 -12.08
N VAL A 54 -2.22 11.84 -12.54
CA VAL A 54 -3.63 11.53 -12.29
C VAL A 54 -3.71 10.26 -11.44
N TYR A 55 -4.36 10.34 -10.29
CA TYR A 55 -4.64 9.19 -9.45
C TYR A 55 -6.07 8.70 -9.70
N LEU A 56 -6.24 7.39 -9.89
CA LEU A 56 -7.53 6.71 -9.95
C LEU A 56 -7.51 5.52 -8.99
N GLY A 57 -8.56 5.38 -8.19
CA GLY A 57 -8.77 4.22 -7.34
C GLY A 57 -10.23 4.17 -6.88
N PRO A 58 -10.79 2.98 -6.64
CA PRO A 58 -12.17 2.85 -6.19
C PRO A 58 -12.30 3.38 -4.75
N GLU A 59 -13.51 3.83 -4.37
CA GLU A 59 -13.76 4.30 -3.00
C GLU A 59 -13.65 3.16 -1.98
N LYS A 60 -14.08 1.95 -2.39
CA LYS A 60 -13.93 0.70 -1.65
C LYS A 60 -13.42 -0.37 -2.61
N TYR A 61 -12.65 -1.33 -2.10
CA TYR A 61 -12.13 -2.41 -2.94
C TYR A 61 -13.23 -3.13 -3.72
N SER A 62 -13.07 -3.11 -5.04
CA SER A 62 -13.93 -3.77 -6.01
C SER A 62 -13.08 -4.09 -7.22
N LEU A 63 -12.81 -5.38 -7.44
CA LEU A 63 -11.96 -5.81 -8.55
C LEU A 63 -12.51 -5.36 -9.91
N LYS A 64 -13.84 -5.40 -10.07
CA LYS A 64 -14.50 -4.95 -11.31
C LYS A 64 -14.27 -3.46 -11.54
N GLU A 65 -14.55 -2.62 -10.54
CA GLU A 65 -14.38 -1.17 -10.67
C GLU A 65 -12.92 -0.80 -10.90
N PHE A 66 -11.99 -1.47 -10.21
CA PHE A 66 -10.57 -1.29 -10.42
C PHE A 66 -10.16 -1.59 -11.88
N ILE A 67 -10.62 -2.70 -12.46
CA ILE A 67 -10.34 -3.04 -13.87
C ILE A 67 -10.97 -2.00 -14.82
N ASP A 68 -12.18 -1.51 -14.53
CA ASP A 68 -12.83 -0.46 -15.31
C ASP A 68 -12.01 0.85 -15.28
N LEU A 69 -11.44 1.22 -14.13
CA LEU A 69 -10.53 2.37 -13.98
C LEU A 69 -9.22 2.18 -14.75
N VAL A 70 -8.63 0.97 -14.72
CA VAL A 70 -7.42 0.65 -15.51
C VAL A 70 -7.70 0.82 -17.01
N ASN A 71 -8.80 0.26 -17.50
CA ASN A 71 -9.20 0.39 -18.91
C ASN A 71 -9.48 1.85 -19.29
N SER A 72 -10.12 2.62 -18.40
CA SER A 72 -10.35 4.05 -18.59
C SER A 72 -9.05 4.83 -18.71
N ALA A 73 -8.08 4.58 -17.83
CA ALA A 73 -6.75 5.20 -17.90
C ALA A 73 -6.05 4.85 -19.22
N ILE A 74 -6.03 3.58 -19.62
CA ILE A 74 -5.43 3.13 -20.89
C ILE A 74 -6.08 3.84 -22.08
N ALA A 75 -7.40 4.02 -22.07
CA ALA A 75 -8.13 4.71 -23.14
C ALA A 75 -7.75 6.19 -23.28
N ARG A 76 -7.26 6.84 -22.21
CA ARG A 76 -6.70 8.20 -22.24
C ARG A 76 -5.33 8.28 -22.90
N LYS A 77 -4.67 7.14 -23.14
CA LYS A 77 -3.34 7.02 -23.75
C LYS A 77 -2.27 7.89 -23.03
N PRO A 78 -2.09 7.71 -21.71
CA PRO A 78 -1.10 8.47 -20.96
C PRO A 78 0.31 8.16 -21.42
N ASP A 79 1.25 9.05 -21.08
CA ASP A 79 2.67 8.87 -21.36
C ASP A 79 3.32 7.76 -20.53
N GLY A 80 2.65 7.33 -19.46
CA GLY A 80 3.03 6.21 -18.61
C GLY A 80 1.90 5.82 -17.66
N LEU A 81 1.88 4.54 -17.30
CA LEU A 81 0.88 3.94 -16.41
C LEU A 81 1.58 3.30 -15.21
N ILE A 82 1.14 3.67 -14.01
CA ILE A 82 1.55 3.10 -12.74
C ILE A 82 0.37 2.29 -12.22
N VAL A 83 0.55 1.04 -11.83
CA VAL A 83 -0.58 0.15 -11.50
C VAL A 83 -0.27 -0.87 -10.42
N THR A 84 -1.26 -1.22 -9.60
CA THR A 84 -1.17 -2.35 -8.64
C THR A 84 -1.65 -3.65 -9.26
N ILE A 85 -1.05 -4.80 -8.95
CA ILE A 85 -1.41 -6.09 -9.55
C ILE A 85 -2.06 -7.03 -8.51
N THR A 86 -3.24 -6.68 -8.03
CA THR A 86 -3.96 -7.45 -6.99
C THR A 86 -4.53 -8.78 -7.47
N ASN A 87 -4.81 -8.88 -8.77
CA ASN A 87 -5.24 -10.09 -9.44
C ASN A 87 -4.51 -10.20 -10.79
N PRO A 88 -3.41 -10.97 -10.86
CA PRO A 88 -2.62 -11.08 -12.08
C PRO A 88 -3.40 -11.57 -13.29
N VAL A 89 -4.33 -12.52 -13.10
CA VAL A 89 -5.13 -13.09 -14.18
C VAL A 89 -6.06 -12.04 -14.79
N ALA A 90 -6.77 -11.27 -13.95
CA ALA A 90 -7.74 -10.29 -14.41
C ALA A 90 -7.09 -9.03 -15.02
N LEU A 91 -5.84 -8.73 -14.63
CA LEU A 91 -5.09 -7.57 -15.12
C LEU A 91 -4.16 -7.89 -16.30
N ASP A 92 -3.95 -9.18 -16.63
CA ASP A 92 -3.02 -9.61 -17.68
C ASP A 92 -3.36 -9.00 -19.05
N GLU A 93 -4.57 -9.24 -19.54
CA GLU A 93 -5.01 -8.75 -20.85
C GLU A 93 -5.00 -7.21 -20.93
N PRO A 94 -5.62 -6.45 -20.00
CA PRO A 94 -5.59 -4.99 -20.02
C PRO A 94 -4.17 -4.41 -20.05
N LEU A 95 -3.26 -4.92 -19.22
CA LEU A 95 -1.91 -4.37 -19.11
C LEU A 95 -1.02 -4.76 -20.29
N ARG A 96 -1.12 -5.99 -20.80
CA ARG A 96 -0.44 -6.37 -22.05
C ARG A 96 -0.94 -5.55 -23.23
N LYS A 97 -2.23 -5.19 -23.27
CA LYS A 97 -2.78 -4.28 -24.29
C LYS A 97 -2.18 -2.88 -24.18
N ALA A 98 -2.07 -2.32 -22.98
CA ALA A 98 -1.42 -1.01 -22.75
C ALA A 98 0.03 -1.00 -23.24
N ILE A 99 0.79 -2.05 -22.91
CA ILE A 99 2.19 -2.21 -23.33
C ILE A 99 2.30 -2.30 -24.86
N LYS A 100 1.43 -3.09 -25.52
CA LYS A 100 1.37 -3.18 -26.99
C LYS A 100 1.04 -1.84 -27.67
N MET A 101 0.32 -0.95 -26.97
CA MET A 101 0.05 0.42 -27.44
C MET A 101 1.23 1.38 -27.24
N GLY A 102 2.34 0.91 -26.65
CA GLY A 102 3.53 1.71 -26.38
C GLY A 102 3.48 2.50 -25.07
N ILE A 103 2.50 2.23 -24.19
CA ILE A 103 2.41 2.87 -22.88
C ILE A 103 3.38 2.15 -21.93
N PRO A 104 4.43 2.82 -21.41
CA PRO A 104 5.30 2.22 -20.41
C PRO A 104 4.53 1.98 -19.11
N VAL A 105 4.61 0.77 -18.57
CA VAL A 105 3.90 0.35 -17.36
C VAL A 105 4.90 0.12 -16.22
N VAL A 106 4.63 0.66 -15.04
CA VAL A 106 5.36 0.37 -13.80
C VAL A 106 4.38 -0.26 -12.80
N ALA A 107 4.76 -1.38 -12.21
CA ALA A 107 3.97 -2.01 -11.16
C ALA A 107 4.34 -1.44 -9.79
N ILE A 108 3.36 -1.24 -8.91
CA ILE A 108 3.62 -0.80 -7.53
C ILE A 108 2.82 -1.63 -6.53
N ASN A 109 3.28 -1.63 -5.27
CA ASN A 109 2.62 -2.17 -4.09
C ASN A 109 2.35 -3.68 -4.08
N VAL A 110 1.69 -4.20 -5.11
CA VAL A 110 1.47 -5.63 -5.31
C VAL A 110 2.03 -6.02 -6.67
N PRO A 111 3.03 -6.90 -6.73
CA PRO A 111 3.59 -7.36 -7.98
C PRO A 111 2.68 -8.44 -8.60
N ASP A 112 2.90 -8.72 -9.88
CA ASP A 112 2.46 -9.98 -10.46
C ASP A 112 3.18 -11.13 -9.73
N THR A 113 2.42 -12.03 -9.11
CA THR A 113 2.95 -13.14 -8.32
C THR A 113 3.21 -14.40 -9.14
N ARG A 114 2.89 -14.40 -10.44
CA ARG A 114 3.16 -15.52 -11.34
C ARG A 114 4.66 -15.62 -11.68
N PRO A 115 5.12 -16.78 -12.17
CA PRO A 115 6.48 -16.94 -12.67
C PRO A 115 6.85 -15.91 -13.75
N PRO A 116 8.13 -15.48 -13.86
CA PRO A 116 8.55 -14.44 -14.80
C PRO A 116 8.13 -14.66 -16.25
N GLU A 117 8.07 -15.91 -16.70
CA GLU A 117 7.66 -16.31 -18.06
C GLU A 117 6.16 -16.09 -18.35
N GLU A 118 5.32 -16.07 -17.30
CA GLU A 118 3.88 -15.82 -17.39
C GLU A 118 3.50 -14.39 -16.99
N ALA A 119 4.41 -13.70 -16.29
CA ALA A 119 4.15 -12.39 -15.71
C ALA A 119 3.91 -11.31 -16.78
N ILE A 120 3.15 -10.29 -16.39
CA ILE A 120 2.97 -9.07 -17.19
C ILE A 120 4.34 -8.38 -17.35
N PRO A 121 4.76 -8.05 -18.59
CA PRO A 121 6.08 -7.48 -18.85
C PRO A 121 6.10 -5.96 -18.60
N TYR A 122 5.74 -5.53 -17.39
CA TYR A 122 5.92 -4.14 -16.95
C TYR A 122 7.43 -3.84 -16.79
N LEU A 123 7.79 -2.55 -16.83
CA LEU A 123 9.17 -2.08 -16.83
C LEU A 123 9.93 -2.38 -15.53
N VAL A 124 9.30 -2.09 -14.38
CA VAL A 124 9.87 -2.30 -13.06
C VAL A 124 8.75 -2.44 -12.03
N TYR A 125 9.03 -3.14 -10.94
CA TYR A 125 8.17 -3.16 -9.74
C TYR A 125 8.78 -2.30 -8.63
N VAL A 126 7.96 -1.47 -7.98
CA VAL A 126 8.32 -0.67 -6.81
C VAL A 126 7.40 -1.00 -5.63
N GLY A 127 7.93 -1.55 -4.56
CA GLY A 127 7.13 -1.90 -3.39
C GLY A 127 7.84 -2.85 -2.46
N MET A 128 7.09 -3.60 -1.67
CA MET A 128 7.62 -4.57 -0.73
C MET A 128 7.52 -6.00 -1.28
N ASP A 129 8.37 -6.90 -0.79
CA ASP A 129 8.14 -8.33 -0.97
C ASP A 129 7.10 -8.81 0.05
N GLU A 130 5.92 -9.18 -0.44
CA GLU A 130 4.75 -9.42 0.41
C GLU A 130 4.83 -10.71 1.21
N TYR A 131 5.45 -11.75 0.65
CA TYR A 131 5.69 -12.99 1.37
C TYR A 131 6.72 -12.75 2.49
N LEU A 132 7.83 -12.08 2.17
CA LEU A 132 8.85 -11.77 3.16
C LEU A 132 8.34 -10.84 4.26
N ALA A 133 7.43 -9.92 3.96
CA ALA A 133 6.75 -9.10 4.97
C ALA A 133 6.00 -9.96 5.98
N GLY A 134 5.25 -10.96 5.49
CA GLY A 134 4.58 -11.94 6.35
C GLY A 134 5.55 -12.76 7.20
N VAL A 135 6.63 -13.24 6.59
CA VAL A 135 7.70 -13.98 7.29
C VAL A 135 8.32 -13.11 8.38
N TYR A 136 8.62 -11.84 8.08
CA TYR A 136 9.25 -10.91 9.02
C TYR A 136 8.30 -10.57 10.16
N ALA A 137 7.01 -10.37 9.87
CA ALA A 137 5.99 -10.15 10.89
C ALA A 137 5.90 -11.33 11.87
N ALA A 138 5.79 -12.57 11.36
CA ALA A 138 5.71 -13.75 12.23
C ALA A 138 7.00 -13.97 13.04
N ARG A 139 8.18 -13.78 12.42
CA ARG A 139 9.45 -13.86 13.14
C ARG A 139 9.58 -12.80 14.23
N ARG A 140 9.15 -11.56 13.94
CA ARG A 140 9.18 -10.48 14.94
C ARG A 140 8.22 -10.76 16.09
N MET A 141 7.03 -11.28 15.81
CA MET A 141 6.11 -11.77 16.84
C MET A 141 6.83 -12.77 17.74
N LEU A 142 7.38 -13.85 17.18
CA LEU A 142 8.04 -14.92 17.95
C LEU A 142 9.23 -14.46 18.80
N GLN A 143 9.91 -13.38 18.42
CA GLN A 143 10.99 -12.79 19.23
C GLN A 143 10.45 -12.07 20.48
N GLU A 144 9.29 -11.43 20.38
CA GLU A 144 8.66 -10.67 21.47
C GLU A 144 7.71 -11.52 22.31
N PHE A 145 7.05 -12.48 21.67
CA PHE A 145 5.91 -13.22 22.19
C PHE A 145 5.69 -14.50 21.39
N THR A 146 5.59 -15.65 22.07
CA THR A 146 5.18 -16.90 21.42
C THR A 146 3.68 -17.09 21.62
N PRO A 147 2.84 -16.93 20.58
CA PRO A 147 1.40 -17.09 20.71
C PRO A 147 1.01 -18.54 20.99
N LYS A 148 -0.06 -18.74 21.77
CA LYS A 148 -0.78 -20.02 21.83
C LYS A 148 -1.55 -20.25 20.54
N ARG A 149 -2.13 -19.19 19.99
CA ARG A 149 -2.89 -19.23 18.74
C ARG A 149 -2.97 -17.84 18.12
N ALA A 150 -2.81 -17.80 16.81
CA ALA A 150 -2.87 -16.58 16.03
C ALA A 150 -4.06 -16.55 15.06
N VAL A 151 -4.48 -15.35 14.69
CA VAL A 151 -5.41 -15.11 13.58
C VAL A 151 -4.83 -14.05 12.64
N ILE A 152 -5.07 -14.20 11.35
CA ILE A 152 -4.64 -13.26 10.31
C ILE A 152 -5.88 -12.58 9.72
N ALA A 153 -6.08 -11.29 10.00
CA ALA A 153 -7.22 -10.54 9.53
C ALA A 153 -7.01 -10.00 8.11
N ILE A 154 -7.79 -10.50 7.14
CA ILE A 154 -7.72 -10.14 5.72
C ILE A 154 -8.90 -9.24 5.35
N HIS A 155 -8.63 -7.96 5.05
CA HIS A 155 -9.65 -6.95 4.76
C HIS A 155 -10.14 -6.96 3.31
N GLU A 156 -9.37 -7.56 2.40
CA GLU A 156 -9.72 -7.76 1.00
C GLU A 156 -9.47 -9.22 0.59
N PRO A 157 -10.40 -10.13 0.88
CA PRO A 157 -10.23 -11.56 0.57
C PRO A 157 -9.95 -11.80 -0.91
N GLY A 158 -8.97 -12.66 -1.20
CA GLY A 158 -8.53 -12.98 -2.56
C GLY A 158 -7.58 -11.96 -3.20
N HIS A 159 -7.19 -10.89 -2.49
CA HIS A 159 -6.15 -9.98 -2.93
C HIS A 159 -4.76 -10.66 -2.85
N ALA A 160 -4.03 -10.77 -3.97
CA ALA A 160 -2.79 -11.54 -4.07
C ALA A 160 -1.69 -11.14 -3.06
N GLY A 161 -1.48 -9.85 -2.82
CA GLY A 161 -0.51 -9.36 -1.82
C GLY A 161 -0.85 -9.74 -0.37
N LEU A 162 -2.09 -9.50 0.08
CA LEU A 162 -2.58 -9.94 1.40
C LEU A 162 -2.48 -11.46 1.57
N GLU A 163 -2.81 -12.24 0.55
CA GLU A 163 -2.66 -13.70 0.59
C GLU A 163 -1.19 -14.13 0.70
N ALA A 164 -0.27 -13.44 0.01
CA ALA A 164 1.16 -13.68 0.13
C ALA A 164 1.69 -13.35 1.54
N ARG A 165 1.26 -12.23 2.14
CA ARG A 165 1.56 -11.87 3.54
C ARG A 165 1.04 -12.95 4.50
N ALA A 166 -0.22 -13.35 4.34
CA ALA A 166 -0.82 -14.39 5.16
C ALA A 166 -0.06 -15.71 5.05
N LYS A 167 0.32 -16.12 3.83
CA LYS A 167 1.14 -17.31 3.60
C LYS A 167 2.48 -17.23 4.35
N GLY A 168 3.19 -16.11 4.26
CA GLY A 168 4.47 -15.92 4.95
C GLY A 168 4.34 -16.04 6.47
N ILE A 169 3.25 -15.51 7.05
CA ILE A 169 2.95 -15.66 8.47
C ILE A 169 2.67 -17.12 8.82
N MET A 170 1.79 -17.77 8.04
CA MET A 170 1.37 -19.15 8.28
C MET A 170 2.54 -20.14 8.21
N ASP A 171 3.42 -20.01 7.20
CA ASP A 171 4.58 -20.88 7.04
C ASP A 171 5.48 -20.85 8.29
N VAL A 172 5.81 -19.64 8.79
CA VAL A 172 6.67 -19.46 9.98
C VAL A 172 6.02 -20.01 11.26
N LEU A 173 4.73 -19.76 11.48
CA LEU A 173 4.05 -20.23 12.69
C LEU A 173 3.80 -21.74 12.67
N SER A 174 3.52 -22.30 11.49
CA SER A 174 3.32 -23.74 11.30
C SER A 174 4.60 -24.53 11.61
N GLU A 175 5.77 -24.02 11.24
CA GLU A 175 7.07 -24.61 11.63
C GLU A 175 7.26 -24.68 13.16
N LYS A 176 6.55 -23.86 13.93
CA LYS A 176 6.56 -23.86 15.40
C LYS A 176 5.40 -24.61 16.02
N ASN A 177 4.56 -25.27 15.21
CA ASN A 177 3.31 -25.90 15.63
C ASN A 177 2.35 -24.94 16.37
N ILE A 178 2.37 -23.66 16.02
CA ILE A 178 1.46 -22.66 16.58
C ILE A 178 0.22 -22.60 15.67
N PRO A 179 -0.99 -22.92 16.19
CA PRO A 179 -2.23 -22.79 15.44
C PRO A 179 -2.41 -21.38 14.89
N VAL A 180 -2.65 -21.29 13.58
CA VAL A 180 -2.91 -20.05 12.88
C VAL A 180 -3.93 -20.28 11.78
N GLU A 181 -4.86 -19.35 11.63
CA GLU A 181 -5.80 -19.35 10.51
C GLU A 181 -6.06 -17.94 9.98
N LYS A 182 -6.55 -17.90 8.74
CA LYS A 182 -7.00 -16.67 8.09
C LYS A 182 -8.42 -16.37 8.53
N LEU A 183 -8.71 -15.09 8.75
CA LEU A 183 -10.04 -14.57 9.03
C LEU A 183 -10.35 -13.48 8.01
N ASP A 184 -11.27 -13.80 7.10
CA ASP A 184 -11.81 -12.82 6.17
C ASP A 184 -12.66 -11.81 6.96
N ILE A 185 -12.19 -10.57 7.00
CA ILE A 185 -12.93 -9.43 7.54
C ILE A 185 -13.42 -8.58 6.35
N THR A 186 -13.66 -7.30 6.56
CA THR A 186 -14.06 -6.37 5.50
C THR A 186 -13.30 -5.06 5.62
N THR A 187 -13.42 -4.19 4.62
CA THR A 187 -12.93 -2.81 4.67
C THR A 187 -13.82 -1.87 5.49
N ASP A 188 -14.97 -2.36 5.98
CA ASP A 188 -15.85 -1.61 6.89
C ASP A 188 -15.40 -1.81 8.34
N PRO A 189 -14.98 -0.76 9.06
CA PRO A 189 -14.32 -0.91 10.36
C PRO A 189 -15.25 -1.53 11.42
N THR A 190 -16.54 -1.20 11.41
CA THR A 190 -17.51 -1.72 12.38
C THR A 190 -17.76 -3.21 12.16
N LYS A 191 -17.90 -3.64 10.90
CA LYS A 191 -18.04 -5.05 10.56
C LYS A 191 -16.76 -5.83 10.84
N ALA A 192 -15.59 -5.29 10.47
CA ALA A 192 -14.30 -5.90 10.75
C ALA A 192 -14.09 -6.16 12.25
N LEU A 193 -14.39 -5.15 13.10
CA LEU A 193 -14.35 -5.29 14.55
C LEU A 193 -15.29 -6.40 15.03
N SER A 194 -16.54 -6.38 14.55
CA SER A 194 -17.55 -7.37 14.96
C SER A 194 -17.17 -8.80 14.59
N ILE A 195 -16.56 -8.99 13.42
CA ILE A 195 -16.06 -10.30 12.95
C ILE A 195 -14.90 -10.76 13.83
N MET A 196 -13.90 -9.91 14.07
CA MET A 196 -12.77 -10.25 14.94
C MET A 196 -13.22 -10.54 16.38
N LYS A 197 -14.15 -9.76 16.93
CA LYS A 197 -14.74 -10.00 18.25
C LYS A 197 -15.42 -11.37 18.31
N SER A 198 -16.26 -11.68 17.32
CA SER A 198 -16.95 -12.98 17.24
C SER A 198 -15.98 -14.15 17.14
N TYR A 199 -14.86 -13.96 16.45
CA TYR A 199 -13.79 -14.94 16.37
C TYR A 199 -13.12 -15.16 17.74
N LEU A 200 -12.71 -14.09 18.43
CA LEU A 200 -12.09 -14.21 19.77
C LEU A 200 -13.02 -14.86 20.79
N MET A 201 -14.34 -14.62 20.70
CA MET A 201 -15.33 -15.30 21.56
C MET A 201 -15.41 -16.81 21.30
N LYS A 202 -15.30 -17.24 20.03
CA LYS A 202 -15.31 -18.66 19.65
C LYS A 202 -13.97 -19.35 19.95
N HIS A 203 -12.90 -18.59 20.03
CA HIS A 203 -11.54 -19.09 20.17
C HIS A 203 -10.79 -18.33 21.28
N PRO A 204 -11.18 -18.55 22.56
CA PRO A 204 -10.70 -17.77 23.71
C PRO A 204 -9.21 -17.97 24.01
N ASP A 205 -8.56 -18.93 23.38
CA ASP A 205 -7.12 -19.19 23.44
C ASP A 205 -6.31 -18.36 22.43
N THR A 206 -6.96 -17.62 21.53
CA THR A 206 -6.30 -16.69 20.60
C THR A 206 -5.67 -15.53 21.35
N ASP A 207 -4.34 -15.40 21.27
CA ASP A 207 -3.56 -14.37 21.95
C ASP A 207 -2.68 -13.54 20.99
N ALA A 208 -2.77 -13.79 19.68
CA ALA A 208 -2.18 -12.94 18.65
C ALA A 208 -3.12 -12.64 17.48
N ILE A 209 -3.13 -11.38 17.03
CA ILE A 209 -3.78 -10.93 15.80
C ILE A 209 -2.71 -10.35 14.88
N PHE A 210 -2.59 -10.88 13.67
CA PHE A 210 -1.88 -10.25 12.57
C PHE A 210 -2.87 -9.45 11.73
N THR A 211 -2.55 -8.18 11.50
CA THR A 211 -3.34 -7.30 10.63
C THR A 211 -2.50 -6.89 9.44
N LEU A 212 -3.08 -6.97 8.24
CA LEU A 212 -2.32 -6.85 6.98
C LEU A 212 -2.39 -5.46 6.34
N GLY A 213 -2.73 -4.44 7.12
CA GLY A 213 -2.88 -3.05 6.68
C GLY A 213 -3.77 -2.24 7.63
N PRO A 214 -3.93 -0.92 7.43
CA PRO A 214 -4.65 -0.03 8.35
C PRO A 214 -6.12 -0.43 8.56
N LEU A 215 -6.78 -0.92 7.51
CA LEU A 215 -8.19 -1.35 7.56
C LEU A 215 -8.43 -2.56 8.48
N GLY A 216 -7.41 -3.39 8.72
CA GLY A 216 -7.46 -4.43 9.75
C GLY A 216 -6.94 -3.94 11.11
N ALA A 217 -5.85 -3.16 11.10
CA ALA A 217 -5.18 -2.70 12.32
C ALA A 217 -6.06 -1.79 13.18
N HIS A 218 -6.75 -0.81 12.57
CA HIS A 218 -7.56 0.17 13.29
C HIS A 218 -8.73 -0.45 14.07
N PRO A 219 -9.54 -1.35 13.48
CA PRO A 219 -10.58 -2.06 14.23
C PRO A 219 -10.02 -3.09 15.22
N ALA A 220 -8.85 -3.69 14.96
CA ALA A 220 -8.22 -4.61 15.91
C ALA A 220 -7.73 -3.88 17.17
N ILE A 221 -7.11 -2.71 17.01
CA ILE A 221 -6.71 -1.84 18.12
C ILE A 221 -7.93 -1.45 18.94
N GLN A 222 -9.00 -0.98 18.28
CA GLN A 222 -10.25 -0.60 18.94
C GLN A 222 -10.87 -1.79 19.70
N LEU A 223 -10.90 -2.98 19.10
CA LEU A 223 -11.39 -4.19 19.74
C LEU A 223 -10.62 -4.51 21.03
N VAL A 224 -9.28 -4.44 20.98
CA VAL A 224 -8.44 -4.75 22.13
C VAL A 224 -8.64 -3.75 23.27
N GLU A 225 -8.86 -2.48 22.94
CA GLU A 225 -9.20 -1.41 23.90
C GLU A 225 -10.58 -1.61 24.53
N GLU A 226 -11.63 -1.78 23.71
CA GLU A 226 -13.03 -1.91 24.17
C GLU A 226 -13.26 -3.14 25.04
N GLU A 227 -12.60 -4.26 24.72
CA GLU A 227 -12.76 -5.52 25.45
C GLU A 227 -11.77 -5.68 26.61
N GLY A 228 -10.93 -4.69 26.88
CA GLY A 228 -9.92 -4.75 27.95
C GLY A 228 -8.93 -5.91 27.75
N LEU A 229 -8.56 -6.17 26.49
CA LEU A 229 -7.67 -7.26 26.08
C LEU A 229 -6.20 -6.83 25.99
N LYS A 230 -5.89 -5.56 26.29
CA LYS A 230 -4.53 -5.05 26.30
C LYS A 230 -3.62 -5.92 27.18
N GLY A 231 -2.50 -6.34 26.61
CA GLY A 231 -1.56 -7.26 27.27
C GLY A 231 -1.93 -8.74 27.17
N LYS A 232 -3.20 -9.08 26.92
CA LYS A 232 -3.69 -10.46 26.74
C LYS A 232 -3.69 -10.89 25.27
N VAL A 233 -4.08 -10.00 24.37
CA VAL A 233 -4.02 -10.19 22.92
C VAL A 233 -2.99 -9.24 22.34
N LYS A 234 -2.03 -9.77 21.58
CA LYS A 234 -0.95 -9.01 20.95
C LYS A 234 -1.28 -8.75 19.49
N ILE A 235 -1.03 -7.53 19.01
CA ILE A 235 -1.21 -7.18 17.60
C ILE A 235 0.16 -7.05 16.93
N GLY A 236 0.35 -7.76 15.82
CA GLY A 236 1.39 -7.47 14.82
C GLY A 236 0.74 -6.85 13.60
N ALA A 237 1.17 -5.66 13.20
CA ALA A 237 0.57 -4.94 12.08
C ALA A 237 1.48 -4.91 10.85
N ILE A 238 0.90 -4.49 9.73
CA ILE A 238 1.60 -4.04 8.54
C ILE A 238 1.06 -2.63 8.25
N ASP A 239 1.93 -1.76 7.76
CA ASP A 239 1.74 -0.34 7.50
C ASP A 239 1.81 0.59 8.72
N LEU A 240 1.94 1.88 8.43
CA LEU A 240 2.04 2.94 9.41
C LEU A 240 0.85 3.89 9.27
N THR A 241 0.31 4.28 10.42
CA THR A 241 -0.58 5.43 10.59
C THR A 241 -0.31 6.03 11.97
N THR A 242 -0.78 7.26 12.22
CA THR A 242 -0.71 7.87 13.56
C THR A 242 -1.30 6.95 14.64
N LYS A 243 -2.44 6.30 14.36
CA LYS A 243 -3.08 5.35 15.29
C LYS A 243 -2.20 4.13 15.59
N ILE A 244 -1.54 3.55 14.57
CA ILE A 244 -0.64 2.40 14.76
C ILE A 244 0.60 2.80 15.55
N ILE A 245 1.17 3.97 15.26
CA ILE A 245 2.32 4.53 15.98
C ILE A 245 2.01 4.74 17.47
N GLU A 246 0.85 5.34 17.77
CA GLU A 246 0.39 5.56 19.15
C GLU A 246 0.13 4.23 19.87
N ALA A 247 -0.48 3.26 19.18
CA ALA A 247 -0.71 1.92 19.71
C ALA A 247 0.58 1.13 19.97
N ILE A 248 1.65 1.37 19.20
CA ILE A 248 2.99 0.82 19.48
C ILE A 248 3.54 1.42 20.77
N LYS A 249 3.48 2.76 20.92
CA LYS A 249 3.97 3.45 22.12
C LYS A 249 3.26 2.97 23.38
N ASP A 250 1.95 2.85 23.32
CA ASP A 250 1.17 2.39 24.47
C ASP A 250 1.27 0.87 24.72
N GLY A 251 1.75 0.09 23.74
CA GLY A 251 1.98 -1.35 23.83
C GLY A 251 0.79 -2.25 23.45
N THR A 252 -0.26 -1.69 22.85
CA THR A 252 -1.38 -2.46 22.24
C THR A 252 -0.93 -3.18 20.97
N VAL A 253 -0.10 -2.53 20.16
CA VAL A 253 0.58 -3.12 19.00
C VAL A 253 2.04 -3.39 19.39
N LEU A 254 2.55 -4.59 19.10
CA LEU A 254 3.95 -4.93 19.42
C LEU A 254 4.93 -4.34 18.40
N PHE A 255 4.58 -4.45 17.13
CA PHE A 255 5.37 -3.97 16.01
C PHE A 255 4.46 -3.78 14.80
N THR A 256 4.99 -3.10 13.79
CA THR A 256 4.43 -3.08 12.45
C THR A 256 5.52 -3.22 11.39
N ILE A 257 5.15 -3.69 10.21
CA ILE A 257 6.01 -3.73 9.03
C ILE A 257 5.77 -2.48 8.19
N ASP A 258 6.81 -1.71 7.97
CA ASP A 258 6.83 -0.55 7.10
C ASP A 258 7.24 -0.93 5.67
N GLN A 259 6.48 -0.44 4.70
CA GLN A 259 6.73 -0.58 3.27
C GLN A 259 6.96 0.76 2.55
N GLN A 260 7.13 1.86 3.30
CA GLN A 260 7.43 3.20 2.78
C GLN A 260 6.52 3.65 1.62
N GLN A 261 5.23 3.73 1.90
CA GLN A 261 4.12 4.04 0.99
C GLN A 261 4.42 5.24 0.08
N TYR A 262 5.02 6.30 0.62
CA TYR A 262 5.38 7.49 -0.14
C TYR A 262 6.33 7.18 -1.30
N LEU A 263 7.32 6.31 -1.09
CA LEU A 263 8.26 5.92 -2.15
C LEU A 263 7.56 5.17 -3.28
N GLN A 264 6.50 4.42 -2.98
CA GLN A 264 5.71 3.69 -3.97
C GLN A 264 4.87 4.63 -4.85
N GLY A 265 4.57 5.85 -4.39
CA GLY A 265 3.98 6.90 -5.23
C GLY A 265 5.03 7.75 -5.96
N TYR A 266 6.13 8.05 -5.28
CA TYR A 266 7.15 8.99 -5.77
C TYR A 266 8.08 8.40 -6.82
N LEU A 267 8.70 7.24 -6.53
CA LEU A 267 9.69 6.61 -7.41
C LEU A 267 9.17 6.21 -8.80
N PRO A 268 7.96 5.65 -8.98
CA PRO A 268 7.50 5.30 -10.32
C PRO A 268 7.36 6.51 -11.25
N VAL A 269 7.05 7.71 -10.74
CA VAL A 269 7.05 8.95 -11.52
C VAL A 269 8.46 9.29 -11.99
N VAL A 270 9.45 9.21 -11.09
CA VAL A 270 10.86 9.44 -11.42
C VAL A 270 11.32 8.47 -12.51
N PHE A 271 11.00 7.19 -12.36
CA PHE A 271 11.38 6.15 -13.31
C PHE A 271 10.73 6.33 -14.67
N LEU A 272 9.43 6.62 -14.73
CA LEU A 272 8.75 6.91 -15.99
C LEU A 272 9.30 8.18 -16.64
N TYR A 273 9.61 9.22 -15.87
CA TYR A 273 10.24 10.44 -16.39
C TYR A 273 11.61 10.15 -17.01
N LEU A 274 12.50 9.47 -16.28
CA LEU A 274 13.83 9.10 -16.78
C LEU A 274 13.77 8.18 -18.00
N TYR A 275 12.80 7.26 -18.02
CA TYR A 275 12.57 6.39 -19.16
C TYR A 275 12.12 7.19 -20.39
N LYS A 276 11.21 8.16 -20.23
CA LYS A 276 10.71 8.99 -21.33
C LYS A 276 11.73 9.98 -21.87
N GLU A 277 12.62 10.50 -21.02
CA GLU A 277 13.68 11.43 -21.43
C GLU A 277 14.90 10.69 -22.02
N TYR A 278 15.30 9.57 -21.42
CA TYR A 278 16.62 8.98 -21.63
C TYR A 278 16.61 7.47 -21.89
N GLY A 279 15.45 6.81 -21.81
CA GLY A 279 15.37 5.35 -21.91
C GLY A 279 15.94 4.60 -20.70
N LEU A 280 16.13 5.28 -19.56
CA LEU A 280 16.74 4.70 -18.36
C LEU A 280 15.66 4.14 -17.42
N ILE A 281 15.87 2.91 -16.95
CA ILE A 281 15.01 2.21 -16.00
C ILE A 281 15.84 1.25 -15.14
N PRO A 282 15.49 1.01 -13.86
CA PRO A 282 16.13 -0.06 -13.08
C PRO A 282 15.93 -1.43 -13.74
N HIS A 283 16.93 -2.31 -13.62
CA HIS A 283 16.88 -3.67 -14.18
C HIS A 283 16.17 -4.69 -13.26
N GLU A 284 16.10 -4.40 -11.97
CA GLU A 284 15.55 -5.27 -10.93
C GLU A 284 14.44 -4.55 -10.17
N LYS A 285 13.71 -5.31 -9.34
CA LYS A 285 12.72 -4.76 -8.40
C LYS A 285 13.36 -3.70 -7.50
N VAL A 286 12.64 -2.60 -7.26
CA VAL A 286 13.03 -1.57 -6.30
C VAL A 286 12.24 -1.77 -5.02
N LEU A 287 12.89 -2.36 -4.02
CA LEU A 287 12.24 -2.68 -2.75
C LEU A 287 12.17 -1.45 -1.84
N THR A 288 10.99 -1.23 -1.25
CA THR A 288 10.69 -0.16 -0.28
C THR A 288 10.41 -0.70 1.12
N GLY A 289 10.67 -1.99 1.34
CA GLY A 289 10.44 -2.73 2.58
C GLY A 289 10.72 -4.24 2.36
N PRO A 290 10.51 -5.09 3.38
CA PRO A 290 9.96 -4.78 4.70
C PRO A 290 10.99 -4.21 5.68
N SER A 291 10.61 -3.19 6.44
CA SER A 291 11.34 -2.74 7.65
C SER A 291 10.47 -2.88 8.89
N ILE A 292 11.05 -3.24 10.04
CA ILE A 292 10.29 -3.38 11.29
C ILE A 292 10.29 -2.04 12.05
N VAL A 293 9.10 -1.62 12.48
CA VAL A 293 8.91 -0.51 13.41
C VAL A 293 8.30 -1.02 14.71
N ASP A 294 8.94 -0.73 15.83
CA ASP A 294 8.50 -1.10 17.18
C ASP A 294 8.92 -0.03 18.19
N LYS A 295 8.73 -0.30 19.49
CA LYS A 295 9.06 0.66 20.56
C LYS A 295 10.49 1.19 20.53
N SER A 296 11.44 0.43 19.99
CA SER A 296 12.86 0.83 19.96
C SER A 296 13.16 1.92 18.93
N ASN A 297 12.33 2.06 17.88
CA ASN A 297 12.61 2.97 16.76
C ASN A 297 11.38 3.78 16.29
N VAL A 298 10.22 3.63 16.93
CA VAL A 298 8.97 4.33 16.56
C VAL A 298 9.12 5.86 16.51
N ASP A 299 9.92 6.44 17.39
CA ASP A 299 10.14 7.90 17.45
C ASP A 299 10.88 8.44 16.20
N VAL A 300 11.65 7.58 15.51
CA VAL A 300 12.37 7.96 14.28
C VAL A 300 11.39 8.22 13.14
N VAL A 301 10.27 7.51 13.09
CA VAL A 301 9.32 7.55 11.98
C VAL A 301 8.08 8.38 12.28
N GLU A 302 7.77 8.66 13.55
CA GLU A 302 6.55 9.38 13.96
C GLU A 302 6.39 10.71 13.24
N LYS A 303 7.45 11.52 13.19
CA LYS A 303 7.39 12.83 12.52
C LYS A 303 6.96 12.67 11.06
N THR A 304 7.59 11.75 10.33
CA THR A 304 7.28 11.50 8.92
C THR A 304 5.90 10.92 8.70
N VAL A 305 5.37 10.13 9.64
CA VAL A 305 3.98 9.65 9.60
C VAL A 305 3.00 10.82 9.76
N ARG A 306 3.23 11.71 10.74
CA ARG A 306 2.37 12.89 10.96
C ARG A 306 2.39 13.88 9.79
N GLU A 307 3.51 13.97 9.08
CA GLU A 307 3.68 14.80 7.89
C GLU A 307 3.19 14.12 6.58
N GLY A 308 2.74 12.86 6.66
CA GLY A 308 2.19 12.12 5.52
C GLY A 308 3.23 11.55 4.55
N TYR A 309 4.47 11.35 4.98
CA TYR A 309 5.54 10.71 4.20
C TYR A 309 5.68 9.20 4.47
N ARG A 310 4.93 8.68 5.44
CA ARG A 310 4.97 7.29 5.93
C ARG A 310 3.60 6.89 6.44
#